data_AF-A0A7J6TIR7-F1
#
_entry.id   AF-A0A7J6TIR7-F1
#
_cell.length_a   1.000
_cell.length_b   1.000
_cell.length_c   1.000
_cell.angle_alpha   90.00
_cell.angle_beta   90.00
_cell.angle_gamma   90.00
#
_symmetry.space_group_name_H-M   'P 1'
#
loop_
_entity.id
_entity.type
_entity.pdbx_description
1 polymer ?
#
loop_
_entity_poly.entity_id
_entity_poly.type
_entity_poly.pdbx_seq_one_letter_code
_entity_poly.pdbx_strand_id
1 'polypeptide(L)'
;NDALSLKDFRDESEIAESLREITPFKGERDSRSATRWRQQVEDECDHLASPIVTFYYAKRCCDPDVWKKLWFEDTRSITRSYPAYSKAVSVVWDRAGRFDSQATKELLLIDWVNLKQRRNESSAGFASRLTSLRNERVLLGMAPGDDETKAIFRRGLKSPKLALWALDRTHLDVNQFISKV
;
A
#
# COMPACT_ATOMS: atom_id res chain seq x y z
N ASN A 1 -35.67 -7.23 -0.63
CA ASN A 1 -35.14 -8.60 -0.44
C ASN A 1 -34.01 -8.68 -1.44
N ASP A 2 -32.84 -8.19 -1.03
CA ASP A 2 -31.81 -7.66 -1.95
C ASP A 2 -30.69 -8.70 -2.18
N ALA A 3 -31.04 -9.97 -2.07
CA ALA A 3 -30.13 -11.07 -2.30
C ALA A 3 -29.94 -11.27 -3.80
N LEU A 4 -28.69 -11.23 -4.25
CA LEU A 4 -28.27 -11.57 -5.61
C LEU A 4 -28.61 -13.04 -5.91
N SER A 5 -28.84 -13.33 -7.19
CA SER A 5 -28.93 -14.71 -7.63
C SER A 5 -27.58 -15.42 -7.42
N LEU A 6 -27.59 -16.76 -7.38
CA LEU A 6 -26.35 -17.51 -7.26
C LEU A 6 -25.42 -17.30 -8.47
N LYS A 7 -26.01 -17.04 -9.65
CA LYS A 7 -25.26 -16.78 -10.87
C LYS A 7 -24.54 -15.44 -10.80
N ASP A 8 -25.27 -14.36 -10.54
CA ASP A 8 -24.69 -13.01 -10.49
C ASP A 8 -23.59 -12.92 -9.42
N PHE A 9 -23.81 -13.56 -8.27
CA PHE A 9 -22.80 -13.65 -7.23
C PHE A 9 -21.52 -14.38 -7.67
N ARG A 10 -21.65 -15.46 -8.44
CA ARG A 10 -20.50 -16.21 -8.97
C ARG A 10 -19.74 -15.40 -10.01
N ASP A 11 -20.46 -14.79 -10.93
CA ASP A 11 -19.89 -13.94 -11.98
C ASP A 11 -19.01 -12.84 -11.35
N GLU A 12 -19.47 -12.20 -10.27
CA GLU A 12 -18.66 -11.22 -9.53
C GLU A 12 -17.44 -11.81 -8.81
N SER A 13 -17.57 -13.00 -8.21
CA SER A 13 -16.42 -13.65 -7.59
C SER A 13 -15.35 -14.06 -8.62
N GLU A 14 -15.76 -14.42 -9.83
CA GLU A 14 -14.85 -14.76 -10.93
C GLU A 14 -14.14 -13.53 -11.48
N ILE A 15 -14.81 -12.36 -11.52
CA ILE A 15 -14.16 -11.09 -11.88
C ILE A 15 -12.97 -10.83 -10.94
N ALA A 16 -13.11 -11.03 -9.63
CA ALA A 16 -12.01 -10.85 -8.68
C ALA A 16 -10.79 -11.76 -8.96
N GLU A 17 -11.01 -12.97 -9.49
CA GLU A 17 -9.94 -13.88 -9.89
C GLU A 17 -9.25 -13.44 -11.21
N SER A 18 -9.96 -12.69 -12.05
CA SER A 18 -9.42 -12.16 -13.31
C SER A 18 -8.60 -10.87 -13.15
N LEU A 19 -8.75 -10.17 -12.03
CA LEU A 19 -8.01 -8.93 -11.75
C LEU A 19 -6.50 -9.17 -11.67
N ARG A 20 -5.74 -8.11 -11.97
CA ARG A 20 -4.28 -8.12 -11.95
C ARG A 20 -3.76 -8.54 -10.59
N GLU A 21 -2.74 -9.38 -10.54
CA GLU A 21 -2.13 -9.76 -9.28
C GLU A 21 -1.27 -8.62 -8.70
N ILE A 22 -1.54 -8.25 -7.45
CA ILE A 22 -0.68 -7.39 -6.64
C ILE A 22 0.07 -8.20 -5.59
N THR A 23 1.18 -7.66 -5.07
CA THR A 23 1.95 -8.33 -4.02
C THR A 23 1.09 -8.57 -2.77
N PRO A 24 0.99 -9.83 -2.27
CA PRO A 24 0.13 -10.15 -1.14
C PRO A 24 0.47 -9.38 0.12
N PHE A 25 -0.54 -8.94 0.87
CA PHE A 25 -0.38 -8.29 2.16
C PHE A 25 0.02 -9.29 3.25
N LYS A 26 1.12 -9.01 3.96
CA LYS A 26 1.72 -9.92 4.95
C LYS A 26 1.54 -9.48 6.42
N GLY A 27 0.62 -8.55 6.69
CA GLY A 27 0.36 -8.07 8.06
C GLY A 27 1.60 -7.40 8.65
N GLU A 28 1.95 -7.76 9.89
CA GLU A 28 3.14 -7.24 10.62
C GLU A 28 4.48 -7.52 9.91
N ARG A 29 4.51 -8.49 8.99
CA ARG A 29 5.72 -8.85 8.23
C ARG A 29 5.80 -8.13 6.87
N ASP A 30 4.77 -7.36 6.52
CA ASP A 30 4.80 -6.60 5.28
C ASP A 30 5.70 -5.38 5.46
N SER A 31 6.49 -5.07 4.43
CA SER A 31 7.26 -3.83 4.39
C SER A 31 6.38 -2.60 4.10
N ARG A 32 5.13 -2.81 3.68
CA ARG A 32 4.14 -1.79 3.35
C ARG A 32 3.09 -1.69 4.46
N SER A 33 2.50 -0.51 4.63
CA SER A 33 1.34 -0.30 5.49
C SER A 33 0.09 -1.02 4.97
N ALA A 34 -0.82 -1.38 5.87
CA ALA A 34 -2.14 -1.89 5.52
C ALA A 34 -2.94 -0.86 4.71
N THR A 35 -2.76 0.43 4.98
CA THR A 35 -3.33 1.54 4.21
C THR A 35 -2.86 1.50 2.75
N ARG A 36 -1.58 1.19 2.49
CA ARG A 36 -1.07 1.03 1.12
C ARG A 36 -1.70 -0.17 0.42
N TRP A 37 -1.80 -1.31 1.11
CA TRP A 37 -2.47 -2.47 0.55
C TRP A 37 -3.93 -2.17 0.19
N ARG A 38 -4.67 -1.53 1.11
CA ARG A 38 -6.04 -1.07 0.87
C ARG A 38 -6.14 -0.20 -0.36
N GLN A 39 -5.27 0.81 -0.49
CA GLN A 39 -5.27 1.68 -1.67
C GLN A 39 -5.04 0.91 -2.97
N GLN A 40 -4.10 -0.04 -2.98
CA GLN A 40 -3.85 -0.87 -4.17
C GLN A 40 -5.07 -1.75 -4.54
N VAL A 41 -5.79 -2.25 -3.54
CA VAL A 41 -7.05 -2.98 -3.77
C VAL A 41 -8.12 -2.06 -4.32
N GLU A 42 -8.28 -0.87 -3.75
CA GLU A 42 -9.24 0.13 -4.21
C GLU A 42 -8.93 0.57 -5.64
N ASP A 43 -7.69 0.92 -5.97
CA ASP A 43 -7.27 1.32 -7.33
C ASP A 43 -7.64 0.28 -8.41
N GLU A 44 -7.51 -1.01 -8.10
CA GLU A 44 -7.85 -2.10 -9.02
C GLU A 44 -9.37 -2.40 -9.06
N CYS A 45 -10.13 -2.04 -8.02
CA CYS A 45 -11.56 -2.37 -7.91
C CYS A 45 -12.52 -1.20 -8.14
N ASP A 46 -12.05 0.06 -8.03
CA ASP A 46 -12.91 1.25 -7.97
C ASP A 46 -13.81 1.39 -9.20
N HIS A 47 -13.26 1.10 -10.37
CA HIS A 47 -13.99 1.14 -11.65
C HIS A 47 -15.11 0.09 -11.77
N LEU A 48 -15.12 -0.94 -10.92
CA LEU A 48 -16.13 -2.01 -10.92
C LEU A 48 -17.29 -1.71 -9.97
N ALA A 49 -17.11 -0.78 -9.03
CA ALA A 49 -18.12 -0.41 -8.03
C ALA A 49 -18.79 -1.58 -7.29
N SER A 50 -18.11 -2.74 -7.19
CA SER A 50 -18.63 -3.94 -6.53
C SER A 50 -17.91 -4.23 -5.20
N PRO A 51 -18.63 -4.24 -4.06
CA PRO A 51 -18.06 -4.67 -2.79
C PRO A 51 -17.79 -6.18 -2.73
N ILE A 52 -18.45 -7.00 -3.57
CA ILE A 52 -18.19 -8.45 -3.64
C ILE A 52 -16.83 -8.68 -4.30
N VAL A 53 -16.61 -8.04 -5.46
CA VAL A 53 -15.31 -8.09 -6.15
C VAL A 53 -14.21 -7.59 -5.21
N THR A 54 -14.42 -6.43 -4.59
CA THR A 54 -13.45 -5.83 -3.65
C THR A 54 -13.10 -6.79 -2.51
N PHE A 55 -14.10 -7.44 -1.90
CA PHE A 55 -13.88 -8.38 -0.80
C PHE A 55 -13.06 -9.62 -1.22
N TYR A 56 -13.43 -10.24 -2.34
CA TYR A 56 -12.73 -11.44 -2.83
C TYR A 56 -11.33 -11.12 -3.35
N TYR A 57 -11.17 -9.96 -4.00
CA TYR A 57 -9.87 -9.49 -4.45
C TYR A 57 -8.95 -9.17 -3.26
N ALA A 58 -9.45 -8.47 -2.24
CA ALA A 58 -8.72 -8.25 -0.98
C ALA A 58 -8.29 -9.59 -0.34
N LYS A 59 -9.21 -10.57 -0.28
CA LYS A 59 -8.91 -11.91 0.24
C LYS A 59 -7.78 -12.60 -0.51
N ARG A 60 -7.82 -12.57 -1.84
CA ARG A 60 -6.81 -13.16 -2.72
C ARG A 60 -5.45 -12.47 -2.56
N CYS A 61 -5.46 -11.15 -2.41
CA CYS A 61 -4.27 -10.32 -2.25
C CYS A 61 -3.78 -10.21 -0.80
N CYS A 62 -4.20 -11.12 0.08
CA CYS A 62 -3.77 -11.19 1.46
C CYS A 62 -3.18 -12.57 1.75
N ASP A 63 -2.12 -12.59 2.55
CA ASP A 63 -1.59 -13.85 3.08
C ASP A 63 -2.71 -14.60 3.85
N PRO A 64 -2.91 -15.91 3.64
CA PRO A 64 -4.00 -16.65 4.25
C PRO A 64 -4.01 -16.61 5.78
N ASP A 65 -2.85 -16.57 6.44
CA ASP A 65 -2.79 -16.53 7.90
C ASP A 65 -3.07 -15.13 8.45
N VAL A 66 -2.77 -14.09 7.67
CA VAL A 66 -3.19 -12.72 7.96
C VAL A 66 -4.69 -12.57 7.73
N TRP A 67 -5.22 -13.16 6.65
CA TRP A 67 -6.65 -13.09 6.33
C TRP A 67 -7.50 -13.67 7.46
N LYS A 68 -7.09 -14.80 8.06
CA LYS A 68 -7.78 -15.38 9.23
C LYS A 68 -7.87 -14.42 10.43
N LYS A 69 -6.92 -13.49 10.57
CA LYS A 69 -6.95 -12.46 11.61
C LYS A 69 -7.90 -11.31 11.24
N LEU A 70 -8.00 -10.97 9.95
CA LEU A 70 -8.89 -9.94 9.44
C LEU A 70 -10.34 -10.42 9.39
N TRP A 71 -10.58 -11.65 8.96
CA TRP A 71 -11.89 -12.24 8.75
C TRP A 71 -11.94 -13.66 9.30
N PHE A 72 -12.78 -13.86 10.31
CA PHE A 72 -12.86 -15.07 11.14
C PHE A 72 -14.15 -15.87 10.90
N GLU A 73 -15.13 -15.26 10.23
CA GLU A 73 -16.36 -15.93 9.83
C GLU A 73 -16.14 -16.74 8.56
N ASP A 74 -16.87 -17.85 8.39
CA ASP A 74 -16.92 -18.51 7.09
C ASP A 74 -17.51 -17.53 6.07
N THR A 75 -16.81 -17.25 4.97
CA THR A 75 -17.32 -16.40 3.89
C THR A 75 -18.70 -16.83 3.37
N ARG A 76 -19.10 -18.09 3.55
CA ARG A 76 -20.43 -18.61 3.21
C ARG A 76 -21.55 -18.11 4.15
N SER A 77 -21.23 -17.56 5.32
CA SER A 77 -22.19 -16.97 6.25
C SER A 77 -22.66 -15.57 5.80
N ILE A 78 -21.90 -14.91 4.92
CA ILE A 78 -22.25 -13.58 4.42
C ILE A 78 -23.47 -13.69 3.52
N THR A 79 -24.49 -12.89 3.79
CA THR A 79 -25.65 -12.80 2.90
C THR A 79 -25.18 -12.33 1.52
N ARG A 80 -25.61 -13.00 0.45
CA ARG A 80 -25.23 -12.68 -0.94
C ARG A 80 -25.88 -11.38 -1.41
N SER A 81 -25.47 -10.25 -0.87
CA SER A 81 -25.99 -8.93 -1.22
C SER A 81 -24.90 -7.87 -1.12
N TYR A 82 -25.00 -6.83 -1.94
CA TYR A 82 -24.04 -5.72 -1.91
C TYR A 82 -23.91 -5.07 -0.53
N PRO A 83 -24.99 -4.81 0.24
CA PRO A 83 -24.86 -4.21 1.58
C PRO A 83 -24.09 -5.10 2.56
N ALA A 84 -24.28 -6.42 2.50
CA ALA A 84 -23.59 -7.35 3.38
C ALA A 84 -22.08 -7.39 3.08
N TYR A 85 -21.72 -7.40 1.80
CA TYR A 85 -20.31 -7.36 1.38
C TYR A 85 -19.66 -6.01 1.63
N SER A 86 -20.39 -4.90 1.47
CA SER A 86 -19.90 -3.56 1.84
C SER A 86 -19.56 -3.49 3.34
N LYS A 87 -20.43 -4.05 4.19
CA LYS A 87 -20.15 -4.18 5.63
C LYS A 87 -18.95 -5.09 5.89
N ALA A 88 -18.82 -6.20 5.17
CA ALA A 88 -17.69 -7.12 5.32
C ALA A 88 -16.36 -6.44 4.97
N VAL A 89 -16.31 -5.71 3.85
CA VAL A 89 -15.15 -4.90 3.43
C VAL A 89 -14.80 -3.86 4.50
N SER A 90 -15.79 -3.17 5.06
CA SER A 90 -15.56 -2.21 6.15
C SER A 90 -14.90 -2.85 7.38
N VAL A 91 -15.33 -4.05 7.76
CA VAL A 91 -14.71 -4.81 8.88
C VAL A 91 -13.28 -5.22 8.56
N VAL A 92 -13.01 -5.67 7.33
CA VAL A 92 -11.65 -6.02 6.88
C VAL A 92 -10.75 -4.78 6.99
N TRP A 93 -11.19 -3.62 6.52
CA TRP A 93 -10.41 -2.38 6.56
C TRP A 93 -10.20 -1.84 7.98
N ASP A 94 -11.21 -1.88 8.85
CA ASP A 94 -11.05 -1.49 10.27
C ASP A 94 -9.96 -2.32 10.94
N ARG A 95 -9.96 -3.64 10.69
CA ARG A 95 -8.98 -4.55 11.28
C ARG A 95 -7.62 -4.43 10.64
N ALA A 96 -7.57 -4.24 9.33
CA ALA A 96 -6.34 -3.99 8.60
C ALA A 96 -5.62 -2.75 9.16
N GLY A 97 -6.37 -1.69 9.46
CA GLY A 97 -5.85 -0.47 10.10
C GLY A 97 -5.15 -0.70 11.44
N ARG A 98 -5.42 -1.82 12.15
CA ARG A 98 -4.70 -2.16 13.39
C ARG A 98 -3.26 -2.60 13.13
N PHE A 99 -2.95 -3.06 11.92
CA PHE A 99 -1.57 -3.29 11.50
C PHE A 99 -0.83 -1.98 11.21
N ASP A 100 -1.52 -0.86 11.03
CA ASP A 100 -0.92 0.49 10.90
C ASP A 100 -0.72 1.19 12.25
N SER A 101 -0.42 0.39 13.27
CA SER A 101 -0.19 0.84 14.65
C SER A 101 0.91 1.92 14.77
N GLN A 102 1.00 2.53 15.95
CA GLN A 102 2.10 3.44 16.28
C GLN A 102 3.47 2.79 16.05
N ALA A 103 3.60 1.48 16.29
CA ALA A 103 4.85 0.75 16.01
C ALA A 103 5.18 0.74 14.50
N THR A 104 4.19 0.63 13.63
CA THR A 104 4.36 0.68 12.17
C THR A 104 4.83 2.06 11.72
N LYS A 105 4.26 3.10 12.32
CA LYS A 105 4.71 4.49 12.09
C LYS A 105 6.16 4.69 12.52
N GLU A 106 6.54 4.15 13.68
CA GLU A 106 7.92 4.21 14.20
C GLU A 106 8.91 3.43 13.32
N LEU A 107 8.54 2.23 12.86
CA LEU A 107 9.37 1.44 11.93
C LEU A 107 9.59 2.19 10.61
N LEU A 108 8.54 2.77 10.03
CA LEU A 108 8.67 3.59 8.81
C LEU A 108 9.51 4.84 9.03
N LEU A 109 9.45 5.45 10.22
CA LEU A 109 10.33 6.56 10.58
C LEU A 109 11.79 6.11 10.67
N ILE A 110 12.06 4.96 11.32
CA ILE A 110 13.39 4.36 11.41
C ILE A 110 13.94 4.05 10.01
N ASP A 111 13.13 3.43 9.14
CA ASP A 111 13.53 3.11 7.77
C ASP A 111 13.81 4.37 6.95
N TRP A 112 13.02 5.43 7.15
CA TRP A 112 13.20 6.72 6.49
C TRP A 112 14.50 7.40 6.91
N VAL A 113 14.73 7.53 8.22
CA VAL A 113 15.94 8.17 8.75
C VAL A 113 17.19 7.31 8.59
N ASN A 114 17.07 6.05 8.19
CA ASN A 114 18.20 5.18 7.87
C ASN A 114 18.32 4.84 6.38
N LEU A 115 17.46 5.42 5.54
CA LEU A 115 17.44 5.12 4.11
C LEU A 115 18.76 5.52 3.44
N LYS A 116 19.44 4.53 2.87
CA LYS A 116 20.72 4.67 2.14
C LYS A 116 20.69 3.82 0.88
N GLN A 117 21.44 4.27 -0.13
CA GLN A 117 21.66 3.53 -1.38
C GLN A 117 22.45 2.25 -1.08
N ARG A 118 21.93 1.10 -1.50
CA ARG A 118 22.54 -0.24 -1.25
C ARG A 118 23.82 -0.45 -2.06
N ARG A 119 24.57 -1.54 -1.80
CA ARG A 119 25.83 -1.88 -2.51
C ARG A 119 25.72 -1.84 -4.03
N ASN A 120 24.70 -2.52 -4.55
CA ASN A 120 24.54 -2.76 -5.98
C ASN A 120 23.30 -2.07 -6.54
N GLU A 121 22.86 -0.98 -5.89
CA GLU A 121 21.66 -0.25 -6.28
C GLU A 121 22.03 1.00 -7.08
N SER A 122 21.36 1.23 -8.21
CA SER A 122 21.49 2.45 -9.01
C SER A 122 20.89 3.65 -8.27
N SER A 123 21.32 4.87 -8.62
CA SER A 123 20.75 6.09 -8.04
C SER A 123 19.25 6.21 -8.31
N ALA A 124 18.79 5.83 -9.51
CA ALA A 124 17.37 5.76 -9.86
C ALA A 124 16.60 4.72 -9.01
N GLY A 125 17.19 3.53 -8.76
CA GLY A 125 16.59 2.52 -7.90
C GLY A 125 16.43 3.01 -6.45
N PHE A 126 17.45 3.72 -5.94
CA PHE A 126 17.40 4.37 -4.64
C PHE A 126 16.33 5.46 -4.57
N ALA A 127 16.25 6.32 -5.60
CA ALA A 127 15.20 7.33 -5.75
C ALA A 127 13.79 6.72 -5.72
N SER A 128 13.57 5.64 -6.47
CA SER A 128 12.30 4.92 -6.49
C SER A 128 11.91 4.36 -5.11
N ARG A 129 12.87 3.81 -4.37
CA ARG A 129 12.64 3.37 -2.97
C ARG A 129 12.33 4.53 -2.03
N LEU A 130 13.02 5.66 -2.16
CA LEU A 130 12.70 6.86 -1.39
C LEU A 130 11.27 7.34 -1.67
N THR A 131 10.87 7.41 -2.94
CA THR A 131 9.50 7.79 -3.34
C THR A 131 8.47 6.81 -2.78
N SER A 132 8.75 5.51 -2.85
CA SER A 132 7.85 4.49 -2.32
C SER A 132 7.63 4.65 -0.82
N LEU A 133 8.70 4.90 -0.06
CA LEU A 133 8.63 5.11 1.38
C LEU A 133 7.99 6.45 1.76
N ARG A 134 8.22 7.51 0.96
CA ARG A 134 7.54 8.80 1.11
C ARG A 134 6.03 8.63 0.96
N ASN A 135 5.59 7.92 -0.07
CA ASN A 135 4.17 7.70 -0.34
C ASN A 135 3.50 6.91 0.80
N GLU A 136 4.18 5.89 1.35
CA GLU A 136 3.68 5.17 2.52
C GLU A 136 3.49 6.06 3.74
N ARG A 137 4.43 6.97 3.98
CA ARG A 137 4.30 7.93 5.08
C ARG A 137 3.15 8.91 4.85
N VAL A 138 2.95 9.39 3.62
CA VAL A 138 1.81 10.26 3.27
C VAL A 138 0.49 9.56 3.59
N LEU A 139 0.37 8.27 3.25
CA LEU A 139 -0.83 7.48 3.51
C LEU A 139 -1.15 7.34 5.00
N LEU A 140 -0.14 7.32 5.86
CA LEU A 140 -0.32 7.26 7.32
C LEU A 140 -0.47 8.64 7.99
N GLY A 141 -0.63 9.71 7.20
CA GLY A 141 -0.73 11.09 7.71
C GLY A 141 0.60 11.64 8.23
N MET A 142 1.74 11.08 7.79
CA MET A 142 3.09 11.44 8.19
C MET A 142 3.90 12.04 7.03
N ALA A 143 3.23 12.84 6.18
CA ALA A 143 3.81 13.40 4.97
C ALA A 143 5.12 14.15 5.30
N PRO A 144 6.27 13.68 4.76
CA PRO A 144 7.54 14.36 5.00
C PRO A 144 7.58 15.68 4.21
N GLY A 145 8.26 16.67 4.75
CA GLY A 145 8.52 17.92 4.04
C GLY A 145 9.38 17.69 2.79
N ASP A 146 9.30 18.60 1.83
CA ASP A 146 10.14 18.54 0.62
C ASP A 146 11.62 18.65 0.98
N ASP A 147 11.98 19.55 1.90
CA ASP A 147 13.36 19.71 2.37
C ASP A 147 13.87 18.49 3.14
N GLU A 148 13.00 17.87 3.95
CA GLU A 148 13.29 16.61 4.64
C GLU A 148 13.60 15.52 3.61
N THR A 149 12.75 15.36 2.59
CA THR A 149 12.95 14.34 1.56
C THR A 149 14.25 14.57 0.78
N LYS A 150 14.54 15.81 0.38
CA LYS A 150 15.80 16.16 -0.28
C LYS A 150 17.01 15.91 0.63
N ALA A 151 16.90 16.16 1.93
CA ALA A 151 17.97 15.88 2.90
C ALA A 151 18.25 14.38 3.03
N ILE A 152 17.20 13.56 3.13
CA ILE A 152 17.32 12.09 3.17
C ILE A 152 17.96 11.57 1.89
N PHE A 153 17.51 12.03 0.73
CA PHE A 153 18.10 11.63 -0.56
C PHE A 153 19.60 11.93 -0.62
N ARG A 154 19.99 13.18 -0.34
CA ARG A 154 21.40 13.62 -0.35
C ARG A 154 22.28 12.79 0.56
N ARG A 155 21.83 12.60 1.81
CA ARG A 155 22.58 11.84 2.82
C ARG A 155 22.64 10.34 2.50
N GLY A 156 21.63 9.80 1.83
CA GLY A 156 21.55 8.39 1.49
C GLY A 156 22.31 7.99 0.23
N LEU A 157 22.63 8.94 -0.66
CA LEU A 157 23.42 8.70 -1.87
C LEU A 157 24.86 8.28 -1.53
N LYS A 158 25.40 7.38 -2.36
CA LYS A 158 26.80 6.95 -2.23
C LYS A 158 27.81 7.86 -2.90
N SER A 159 27.42 8.45 -4.02
CA SER A 159 28.31 9.29 -4.81
C SER A 159 28.34 10.70 -4.20
N PRO A 160 29.48 11.16 -3.65
CA PRO A 160 29.59 12.51 -3.12
C PRO A 160 29.36 13.57 -4.19
N LYS A 161 29.73 13.28 -5.45
CA LYS A 161 29.47 14.15 -6.60
C LYS A 161 27.97 14.34 -6.85
N LEU A 162 27.18 13.26 -6.77
CA LEU A 162 25.72 13.36 -6.92
C LEU A 162 25.08 14.04 -5.71
N ALA A 163 25.60 13.82 -4.50
CA ALA A 163 25.13 14.52 -3.30
C ALA A 163 25.39 16.03 -3.36
N LEU A 164 26.54 16.45 -3.90
CA LEU A 164 26.87 17.86 -4.17
C LEU A 164 26.01 18.44 -5.31
N TRP A 165 25.86 17.71 -6.43
CA TRP A 165 24.96 18.10 -7.51
C TRP A 165 23.52 18.35 -7.03
N ALA A 166 23.08 17.57 -6.04
CA ALA A 166 21.78 17.69 -5.40
C ALA A 166 21.67 18.91 -4.46
N LEU A 167 22.77 19.37 -3.87
CA LEU A 167 22.80 20.59 -3.05
C LEU A 167 22.52 21.84 -3.89
N ASP A 168 22.96 21.87 -5.14
CA ASP A 168 22.79 23.03 -6.03
C ASP A 168 21.37 23.18 -6.60
N ARG A 169 20.48 22.23 -6.33
CA ARG A 169 19.12 22.15 -6.92
C ARG A 169 18.00 22.11 -5.90
N THR A 170 18.20 22.71 -4.73
CA THR A 170 17.18 22.83 -3.68
C THR A 170 15.93 23.57 -4.13
N HIS A 171 16.02 24.40 -5.17
CA HIS A 171 14.90 25.11 -5.79
C HIS A 171 13.90 24.21 -6.53
N LEU A 172 14.30 23.00 -6.94
CA LEU A 172 13.38 22.05 -7.57
C LEU A 172 12.45 21.46 -6.52
N ASP A 173 11.17 21.22 -6.87
CA ASP A 173 10.32 20.40 -6.01
C ASP A 173 10.83 18.95 -5.96
N VAL A 174 10.38 18.18 -4.97
CA VAL A 174 10.90 16.82 -4.75
C VAL A 174 10.71 15.87 -5.95
N ASN A 175 9.63 16.05 -6.73
CA ASN A 175 9.33 15.19 -7.88
C ASN A 175 10.21 15.55 -9.08
N GLN A 176 10.43 16.84 -9.33
CA GLN A 176 11.38 17.35 -10.32
C GLN A 176 12.82 16.97 -9.97
N PHE A 177 13.13 16.98 -8.69
CA PHE A 177 14.46 16.64 -8.19
C PHE A 177 14.77 15.14 -8.38
N ILE A 178 13.83 14.26 -8.03
CA ILE A 178 13.99 12.81 -8.16
C ILE A 178 14.03 12.37 -9.64
N SER A 179 13.26 13.01 -10.52
CA SER A 179 13.20 12.63 -11.95
C SER A 179 14.46 12.96 -12.76
N LYS A 180 15.36 13.79 -12.23
CA LYS A 180 16.62 14.18 -12.90
C LYS A 180 17.84 13.33 -12.52
N VAL A 181 17.65 12.30 -11.68
CA VAL A 181 18.70 11.39 -11.20
C VAL A 181 18.60 10.03 -11.88
#